data_AF-A0AAD6CHZ9-F1
#
_entry.id   AF-A0AAD6CHZ9-F1
#
_cell.length_a   1.000
_cell.length_b   1.000
_cell.length_c   1.000
_cell.angle_alpha   90.00
_cell.angle_beta   90.00
_cell.angle_gamma   90.00
#
_symmetry.space_group_name_H-M   'P 1'
#
loop_
_entity.id
_entity.type
_entity.pdbx_description
1 polymer ?
#
loop_
_entity_poly.entity_id
_entity_poly.type
_entity_poly.pdbx_seq_one_letter_code
_entity_poly.pdbx_strand_id
1 'polypeptide(L)'
;MSNTTPNSPNASAFFSINTELNVAICRQCERGVRKGNIFTHLASTNHRVSQTVARYIANCVQQWDHIEDQPNISDCYDFGQV
;
A
#
# COMPACT_ATOMS: atom_id res chain seq x y z
N MET A 1 -14.11 11.70 5.21
CA MET A 1 -13.64 12.53 4.09
C MET A 1 -12.14 12.30 3.95
N SER A 2 -11.70 11.79 2.79
CA SER A 2 -10.37 11.24 2.58
C SER A 2 -9.30 12.35 2.51
N ASN A 3 -8.29 12.27 3.38
CA ASN A 3 -7.11 13.13 3.34
C ASN A 3 -6.24 12.77 2.12
N THR A 4 -6.51 13.39 0.97
CA THR A 4 -5.59 13.36 -0.18
C THR A 4 -4.63 14.54 -0.08
N THR A 5 -3.48 14.32 0.55
CA THR A 5 -2.33 15.22 0.46
C THR A 5 -1.83 15.22 -1.00
N PRO A 6 -1.86 16.35 -1.73
CA PRO A 6 -1.67 16.36 -3.19
C PRO A 6 -0.22 16.13 -3.68
N ASN A 7 0.75 15.89 -2.80
CA ASN A 7 2.17 15.77 -3.16
C ASN A 7 2.82 14.45 -2.73
N SER A 8 2.04 13.48 -2.25
CA SER A 8 2.58 12.16 -1.90
C SER A 8 2.62 11.26 -3.15
N PRO A 9 3.76 10.61 -3.46
CA PRO A 9 3.82 9.66 -4.57
C PRO A 9 2.78 8.57 -4.35
N ASN A 10 1.75 8.54 -5.20
CA ASN A 10 0.64 7.62 -5.03
C ASN A 10 1.09 6.20 -5.40
N ALA A 11 1.24 5.31 -4.41
CA ALA A 11 1.62 3.92 -4.63
C ALA A 11 0.69 3.21 -5.63
N SER A 12 -0.61 3.57 -5.63
CA SER A 12 -1.64 3.04 -6.54
C SER A 12 -1.43 3.44 -7.99
N ALA A 13 -0.61 4.46 -8.27
CA ALA A 13 -0.21 4.82 -9.63
C ALA A 13 0.88 3.88 -10.19
N PHE A 14 1.68 3.27 -9.31
CA PHE A 14 2.78 2.38 -9.69
C PHE A 14 2.39 0.90 -9.61
N PHE A 15 1.60 0.53 -8.61
CA PHE A 15 1.25 -0.86 -8.32
C PHE A 15 -0.24 -1.09 -8.18
N SER A 16 -0.66 -2.29 -8.57
CA SER A 16 -1.93 -2.89 -8.17
C SER A 16 -1.63 -4.10 -7.28
N ILE A 17 -2.40 -4.34 -6.21
CA ILE A 17 -2.18 -5.50 -5.35
C ILE A 17 -2.93 -6.70 -5.92
N ASN A 18 -2.27 -7.86 -5.91
CA ASN A 18 -2.94 -9.14 -5.94
C ASN A 18 -2.79 -9.78 -4.56
N THR A 19 -3.86 -9.77 -3.77
CA THR A 19 -3.89 -10.31 -2.40
C THR A 19 -3.82 -11.84 -2.39
N GLU A 20 -4.44 -12.51 -3.36
CA GLU A 20 -4.41 -13.98 -3.48
C GLU A 20 -2.99 -14.52 -3.66
N LEU A 21 -2.17 -13.81 -4.42
CA LEU A 21 -0.78 -14.17 -4.69
C LEU A 21 0.22 -13.46 -3.75
N ASN A 22 -0.26 -12.59 -2.87
CA ASN A 22 0.54 -11.73 -2.00
C ASN A 22 1.68 -10.99 -2.75
N VAL A 23 1.35 -10.40 -3.91
CA VAL A 23 2.29 -9.64 -4.74
C VAL A 23 1.72 -8.29 -5.14
N ALA A 24 2.61 -7.33 -5.37
CA ALA A 24 2.29 -6.05 -6.00
C ALA A 24 2.64 -6.12 -7.49
N ILE A 25 1.65 -5.93 -8.35
CA ILE A 25 1.80 -5.92 -9.80
C ILE A 25 2.24 -4.52 -10.21
N CYS A 26 3.47 -4.38 -10.71
CA CYS A 26 3.94 -3.12 -11.29
C CYS A 26 3.21 -2.86 -12.61
N ARG A 27 2.55 -1.71 -12.74
CA ARG A 27 1.76 -1.35 -13.94
C ARG A 27 2.61 -1.09 -15.18
N GLN A 28 3.84 -0.63 -14.99
CA GLN A 28 4.74 -0.33 -16.12
C GLN A 28 5.50 -1.57 -16.61
N CYS A 29 5.83 -2.50 -15.71
CA CYS A 29 6.52 -3.74 -16.06
C CYS A 29 5.59 -4.92 -16.33
N GLU A 30 4.32 -4.80 -15.93
CA GLU A 30 3.30 -5.85 -15.99
C GLU A 30 3.75 -7.16 -15.31
N ARG A 31 4.49 -7.02 -14.20
CA ARG A 31 5.08 -8.14 -13.45
C ARG A 31 4.72 -8.07 -11.97
N GLY A 32 4.50 -9.25 -11.39
CA GLY A 32 4.34 -9.41 -9.94
C GLY A 32 5.67 -9.21 -9.21
N VAL A 33 5.67 -8.33 -8.22
CA VAL A 33 6.81 -8.00 -7.37
C VAL A 33 6.42 -8.29 -5.92
N ARG A 34 7.24 -9.05 -5.21
CA ARG A 34 7.04 -9.28 -3.78
C ARG A 34 7.17 -7.97 -3.02
N LYS A 35 6.36 -7.76 -1.97
CA LYS A 35 6.31 -6.50 -1.20
C LYS A 35 7.68 -6.08 -0.67
N GLY A 36 8.49 -7.02 -0.18
CA GLY A 36 9.86 -6.76 0.27
C GLY A 36 10.83 -6.31 -0.83
N ASN A 37 10.52 -6.56 -2.11
CA ASN A 37 11.38 -6.25 -3.25
C ASN A 37 10.96 -4.98 -4.02
N ILE A 38 9.91 -4.28 -3.58
CA ILE A 38 9.38 -3.09 -4.27
C ILE A 38 10.42 -1.97 -4.34
N PHE A 39 11.15 -1.73 -3.24
CA PHE A 39 12.21 -0.72 -3.20
C PHE A 39 13.26 -1.01 -4.28
N THR A 40 13.82 -2.22 -4.30
CA THR A 40 14.86 -2.62 -5.26
C THR A 40 14.34 -2.59 -6.70
N HIS A 41 13.07 -2.97 -6.91
CA HIS A 41 12.43 -2.91 -8.20
C HIS A 41 12.32 -1.47 -8.72
N LEU A 42 11.82 -0.53 -7.91
CA LEU A 42 11.68 0.88 -8.29
C LEU A 42 13.03 1.61 -8.40
N ALA A 43 13.99 1.26 -7.55
CA ALA A 43 15.35 1.81 -7.60
C ALA A 43 16.18 1.24 -8.76
N SER A 44 15.67 0.20 -9.45
CA SER A 44 16.31 -0.32 -10.66
C SER A 44 16.26 0.70 -11.79
N THR A 45 17.18 0.53 -12.75
CA THR A 45 17.31 1.40 -13.93
C THR A 45 16.05 1.45 -14.81
N ASN A 46 15.13 0.50 -14.64
CA ASN A 46 13.88 0.42 -15.40
C ASN A 46 12.88 1.52 -15.03
N HIS A 47 12.80 1.92 -13.76
CA HIS A 47 11.86 2.97 -13.32
C HIS A 47 12.54 4.31 -13.05
N ARG A 48 13.85 4.34 -12.81
CA ARG A 48 14.62 5.56 -12.48
C ARG A 48 13.96 6.41 -11.38
N VAL A 49 13.24 5.77 -10.47
CA VAL A 49 12.57 6.44 -9.35
C VAL A 49 13.63 6.78 -8.32
N SER A 50 13.56 7.98 -7.74
CA SER A 50 14.50 8.38 -6.69
C SER A 50 14.37 7.44 -5.48
N GLN A 51 15.48 7.20 -4.77
CA GLN A 51 15.46 6.29 -3.62
C GLN A 51 14.44 6.70 -2.55
N THR A 52 14.24 8.01 -2.34
CA THR A 52 13.25 8.55 -1.41
C THR A 52 11.84 8.15 -1.80
N VAL A 53 11.49 8.30 -3.08
CA VAL A 53 10.16 7.93 -3.60
C VAL A 53 9.97 6.42 -3.59
N ALA A 54 10.99 5.66 -4.00
CA ALA A 54 10.95 4.19 -3.97
C ALA A 54 10.72 3.65 -2.55
N ARG A 55 11.38 4.25 -1.54
CA ARG A 55 11.21 3.89 -0.14
C ARG A 55 9.82 4.26 0.38
N TYR A 56 9.32 5.44 0.03
CA TYR A 56 7.96 5.86 0.38
C TYR A 56 6.92 4.88 -0.18
N ILE A 57 7.00 4.56 -1.47
CA ILE A 57 6.05 3.63 -2.12
C ILE A 57 6.16 2.24 -1.50
N ALA A 58 7.37 1.73 -1.26
CA ALA A 58 7.56 0.43 -0.61
C ALA A 58 6.88 0.38 0.77
N ASN A 59 7.02 1.43 1.59
CA ASN A 59 6.35 1.52 2.89
C ASN A 59 4.82 1.53 2.75
N CYS A 60 4.28 2.30 1.80
CA CYS A 60 2.84 2.33 1.54
C CYS A 60 2.30 0.94 1.15
N VAL A 61 3.00 0.23 0.26
CA VAL A 61 2.56 -1.09 -0.21
C VAL A 61 2.69 -2.16 0.89
N GLN A 62 3.69 -2.05 1.78
CA GLN A 62 3.80 -2.94 2.95
C GLN A 62 2.61 -2.78 3.91
N GLN A 63 2.08 -1.57 4.07
CA GLN A 63 0.91 -1.31 4.92
C GLN A 63 -0.41 -1.84 4.33
N TRP A 64 -0.44 -2.20 3.04
CA TRP A 64 -1.67 -2.70 2.43
C TRP A 64 -2.07 -4.12 2.88
N ASP A 65 -1.16 -4.92 3.45
CA ASP A 65 -1.53 -6.18 4.15
C ASP A 65 -2.24 -5.92 5.47
N HIS A 66 -1.95 -4.80 6.14
CA HIS A 66 -2.53 -4.49 7.46
C HIS A 66 -3.97 -3.97 7.40
N ILE A 67 -4.61 -4.05 6.24
CA ILE A 67 -6.07 -3.89 6.11
C ILE A 67 -6.72 -5.28 6.23
N GLU A 68 -6.25 -6.09 7.19
CA GLU A 68 -7.07 -7.16 7.75
C GLU A 68 -7.97 -6.50 8.80
N ASP A 69 -9.28 -6.63 8.60
CA ASP A 69 -10.33 -6.52 9.61
C ASP A 69 -10.00 -5.62 10.81
N GLN A 70 -10.41 -4.34 10.74
CA GLN A 70 -10.98 -3.81 11.97
C GLN A 70 -12.24 -4.65 12.19
N PRO A 71 -12.31 -5.53 13.21
CA PRO A 71 -13.61 -6.01 13.63
C PRO A 71 -14.40 -4.74 13.88
N ASN A 72 -15.51 -4.59 13.16
CA ASN A 72 -16.49 -3.57 13.40
C ASN A 72 -16.69 -3.51 14.91
N ILE A 73 -16.14 -2.49 15.56
CA ILE A 73 -16.31 -2.26 17.00
C ILE A 73 -17.76 -1.75 17.12
N SER A 74 -18.70 -2.66 16.89
CA SER A 74 -20.12 -2.50 17.17
C SER A 74 -20.36 -2.84 18.63
N ASP A 75 -19.55 -2.27 19.50
CA ASP A 75 -19.80 -2.21 20.94
C ASP A 75 -19.89 -0.72 21.30
N CYS A 76 -20.86 -0.03 20.71
CA CYS A 76 -21.48 1.08 21.41
C CYS A 76 -22.22 0.46 22.60
N TYR A 77 -21.51 0.40 23.73
CA TYR A 77 -22.01 0.09 25.05
C TYR A 77 -23.41 0.66 25.27
N ASP A 78 -24.39 -0.23 25.40
CA ASP A 78 -25.68 0.05 26.05
C ASP A 78 -25.41 0.29 27.53
N PHE A 79 -25.04 1.52 27.89
CA PHE A 79 -25.20 1.95 29.27
C PHE A 79 -26.69 2.16 29.51
N GLY A 80 -27.36 1.07 29.87
CA GLY A 80 -28.61 1.14 30.61
C GLY A 80 -28.41 2.07 31.81
N GLN A 81 -29.04 3.25 31.73
CA GLN A 81 -29.24 4.09 32.91
C GLN A 81 -30.60 3.76 33.51
N VAL A 82 -30.50 3.15 34.69
CA VAL A 82 -31.47 3.15 35.79
C VAL A 82 -31.93 4.55 36.15
#